data_AF-A0A197SMQ0-F1
#
_entry.id   AF-A0A197SMQ0-F1
#
_cell.length_a   1.000
_cell.length_b   1.000
_cell.length_c   1.000
_cell.angle_alpha   90.00
_cell.angle_beta   90.00
_cell.angle_gamma   90.00
#
_symmetry.space_group_name_H-M   'P 1'
#
loop_
_entity.id
_entity.type
_entity.pdbx_description
1 polymer ?
#
loop_
_entity_poly.entity_id
_entity_poly.type
_entity_poly.pdbx_seq_one_letter_code
_entity_poly.pdbx_strand_id
1 'polypeptide(L)'
;MTAVRRPEVRLPPLAPHGPAELEPEGDYDGLEFRNLDLSGQEGTGARFMDCGVFGCALDETRLPGARFIDTVLSDVRGVGTDLSRASLRDVEIHDVRMGGVQFQGSVLERVLIRGGKIDYLNLRDTDLRDVVFENCVLAEPDFAMARLDRVDFAGCELRGADFTGARMKDVDLRGAALLDIARGVDRLAGAVITPSQLVDLAPAFAAQVGVRVVA
;
A
#
# COMPACT_ATOMS: atom_id res chain seq x y z
N MET A 1 3.67 9.66 -19.83
CA MET A 1 3.78 8.83 -18.63
C MET A 1 5.24 8.58 -18.36
N THR A 2 5.74 9.04 -17.22
CA THR A 2 7.09 8.70 -16.74
C THR A 2 7.08 7.27 -16.18
N ALA A 3 8.12 6.48 -16.43
CA ALA A 3 8.21 5.12 -15.89
C ALA A 3 8.36 5.14 -14.36
N VAL A 4 7.72 4.19 -13.67
CA VAL A 4 7.89 3.96 -12.23
C VAL A 4 9.30 3.45 -11.94
N ARG A 5 9.93 3.99 -10.89
CA ARG A 5 11.19 3.45 -10.35
C ARG A 5 10.90 2.39 -9.31
N ARG A 6 11.19 1.13 -9.61
CA ARG A 6 11.04 0.03 -8.63
C ARG A 6 12.08 0.15 -7.51
N PRO A 7 11.81 -0.37 -6.31
CA PRO A 7 12.85 -0.55 -5.30
C PRO A 7 13.97 -1.45 -5.81
N GLU A 8 15.18 -1.26 -5.28
CA GLU A 8 16.34 -2.12 -5.51
C GLU A 8 16.82 -2.73 -4.19
N VAL A 9 15.94 -3.38 -3.43
CA VAL A 9 16.28 -3.91 -2.11
C VAL A 9 17.27 -5.06 -2.24
N ARG A 10 18.38 -4.97 -1.49
CA ARG A 10 19.38 -6.03 -1.36
C ARG A 10 19.77 -6.18 0.09
N LEU A 11 19.08 -7.10 0.78
CA LEU A 11 19.34 -7.35 2.18
C LEU A 11 20.74 -7.95 2.40
N PRO A 12 21.46 -7.51 3.45
CA PRO A 12 22.67 -8.18 3.92
C PRO A 12 22.30 -9.53 4.58
N PRO A 13 23.30 -10.34 5.00
CA PRO A 13 23.04 -11.45 5.90
C PRO A 13 22.35 -10.94 7.18
N LEU A 14 21.16 -11.46 7.45
CA LEU A 14 20.35 -11.03 8.59
C LEU A 14 20.67 -11.83 9.86
N ALA A 15 20.69 -11.15 11.00
CA ALA A 15 20.73 -11.81 12.31
C ALA A 15 19.29 -12.03 12.83
N PRO A 16 18.98 -13.15 13.50
CA PRO A 16 17.65 -13.36 14.03
C PRO A 16 17.33 -12.31 15.11
N HIS A 17 16.16 -11.69 15.01
CA HIS A 17 15.57 -10.94 16.12
C HIS A 17 15.20 -11.91 17.23
N GLY A 18 15.59 -11.59 18.47
CA GLY A 18 15.29 -12.42 19.64
C GLY A 18 13.80 -12.42 20.00
N PRO A 19 13.41 -13.08 21.10
CA PRO A 19 12.02 -13.07 21.61
C PRO A 19 11.62 -11.70 22.20
N ALA A 20 12.33 -10.63 21.88
CA ALA A 20 12.09 -9.30 22.41
C ALA A 20 10.86 -8.69 21.74
N GLU A 21 10.05 -8.01 22.55
CA GLU A 21 8.96 -7.17 22.05
C GLU A 21 9.52 -6.02 21.21
N LEU A 22 8.66 -5.45 20.37
CA LEU A 22 8.94 -4.18 19.72
C LEU A 22 9.08 -3.09 20.79
N GLU A 23 10.02 -2.18 20.57
CA GLU A 23 10.31 -1.06 21.44
C GLU A 23 9.92 0.25 20.72
N PRO A 24 9.27 1.21 21.41
CA PRO A 24 9.10 2.56 20.88
C PRO A 24 10.44 3.21 20.56
N GLU A 25 10.55 3.80 19.36
CA GLU A 25 11.80 4.33 18.79
C GLU A 25 12.94 3.29 18.74
N GLY A 26 12.60 2.00 18.78
CA GLY A 26 13.56 0.90 18.63
C GLY A 26 14.29 0.98 17.31
N ASP A 27 15.57 0.60 17.31
CA ASP A 27 16.45 0.64 16.14
C ASP A 27 16.84 -0.79 15.76
N TYR A 28 16.25 -1.28 14.68
CA TYR A 28 16.42 -2.62 14.15
C TYR A 28 17.18 -2.53 12.83
N ASP A 29 18.42 -3.03 12.83
CA ASP A 29 19.33 -2.98 11.69
C ASP A 29 19.84 -4.39 11.36
N GLY A 30 19.62 -4.84 10.13
CA GLY A 30 20.09 -6.15 9.67
C GLY A 30 19.42 -7.32 10.38
N LEU A 31 18.18 -7.15 10.86
CA LEU A 31 17.47 -8.16 11.64
C LEU A 31 16.43 -8.93 10.84
N GLU A 32 16.30 -10.22 11.16
CA GLU A 32 15.26 -11.10 10.69
C GLU A 32 14.21 -11.36 11.78
N PHE A 33 13.00 -10.88 11.56
CA PHE A 33 11.80 -11.20 12.32
C PHE A 33 11.11 -12.36 11.61
N ARG A 34 11.16 -13.57 12.16
CA ARG A 34 10.62 -14.76 11.49
C ARG A 34 9.57 -15.47 12.35
N ASN A 35 8.36 -15.61 11.80
CA ASN A 35 7.24 -16.34 12.39
C ASN A 35 6.91 -15.87 13.83
N LEU A 36 7.08 -14.58 14.09
CA LEU A 36 6.80 -13.99 15.40
C LEU A 36 5.33 -13.57 15.49
N ASP A 37 4.78 -13.70 16.69
CA ASP A 37 3.53 -13.06 17.04
C ASP A 37 3.84 -11.66 17.61
N LEU A 38 3.62 -10.64 16.77
CA LEU A 38 3.81 -9.22 17.14
C LEU A 38 2.47 -8.54 17.42
N SER A 39 1.41 -9.32 17.62
CA SER A 39 0.06 -8.79 17.79
C SER A 39 -0.05 -7.90 19.03
N GLY A 40 -0.67 -6.74 18.87
CA GLY A 40 -0.85 -5.72 19.92
C GLY A 40 0.44 -5.04 20.40
N GLN A 41 1.61 -5.38 19.84
CA GLN A 41 2.88 -4.78 20.24
C GLN A 41 3.00 -3.33 19.78
N GLU A 42 3.87 -2.58 20.44
CA GLU A 42 4.07 -1.15 20.20
C GLU A 42 5.50 -0.82 19.78
N GLY A 43 5.67 -0.39 18.52
CA GLY A 43 6.93 0.11 17.97
C GLY A 43 6.77 1.52 17.40
N THR A 44 6.11 2.42 18.15
CA THR A 44 5.90 3.80 17.70
C THR A 44 7.24 4.45 17.37
N GLY A 45 7.39 4.98 16.14
CA GLY A 45 8.63 5.62 15.68
C GLY A 45 9.81 4.66 15.43
N ALA A 46 9.62 3.34 15.59
CA ALA A 46 10.66 2.35 15.40
C ALA A 46 11.25 2.39 13.98
N ARG A 47 12.52 2.00 13.86
CA ARG A 47 13.28 2.02 12.62
C ARG A 47 13.67 0.60 12.26
N PHE A 48 13.37 0.22 11.03
CA PHE A 48 13.74 -1.05 10.42
C PHE A 48 14.61 -0.71 9.21
N MET A 49 15.90 -0.97 9.32
CA MET A 49 16.89 -0.78 8.26
C MET A 49 17.43 -2.15 7.90
N ASP A 50 17.51 -2.45 6.60
CA ASP A 50 18.07 -3.72 6.13
C ASP A 50 17.42 -4.96 6.78
N CYS A 51 16.13 -4.88 7.08
CA CYS A 51 15.40 -5.90 7.84
C CYS A 51 14.63 -6.87 6.93
N GLY A 52 14.37 -8.06 7.47
CA GLY A 52 13.44 -9.03 6.90
C GLY A 52 12.34 -9.39 7.90
N VAL A 53 11.08 -9.14 7.56
CA VAL A 53 9.91 -9.51 8.38
C VAL A 53 9.11 -10.58 7.65
N PHE A 54 9.21 -11.82 8.12
CA PHE A 54 8.75 -13.01 7.41
C PHE A 54 7.75 -13.80 8.23
N GLY A 55 6.52 -13.97 7.71
CA GLY A 55 5.51 -14.82 8.34
C GLY A 55 5.01 -14.32 9.70
N CYS A 56 5.24 -13.05 10.04
CA CYS A 56 4.83 -12.48 11.32
C CYS A 56 3.33 -12.16 11.36
N ALA A 57 2.73 -12.31 12.54
CA ALA A 57 1.40 -11.80 12.83
C ALA A 57 1.50 -10.36 13.34
N LEU A 58 0.71 -9.46 12.75
CA LEU A 58 0.70 -8.02 13.02
C LEU A 58 -0.69 -7.53 13.45
N ASP A 59 -1.53 -8.42 13.98
CA ASP A 59 -2.88 -8.09 14.43
C ASP A 59 -2.82 -6.98 15.48
N GLU A 60 -3.43 -5.83 15.19
CA GLU A 60 -3.47 -4.64 16.06
C GLU A 60 -2.08 -4.10 16.48
N THR A 61 -1.00 -4.46 15.78
CA THR A 61 0.35 -3.93 16.05
C THR A 61 0.40 -2.44 15.74
N ARG A 62 0.99 -1.65 16.65
CA ARG A 62 1.08 -0.20 16.54
C ARG A 62 2.47 0.26 16.17
N LEU A 63 2.62 0.72 14.94
CA LEU A 63 3.85 1.26 14.35
C LEU A 63 3.68 2.70 13.80
N PRO A 64 2.94 3.61 14.49
CA PRO A 64 2.75 4.95 13.97
C PRO A 64 4.09 5.69 13.90
N GLY A 65 4.38 6.35 12.78
CA GLY A 65 5.64 7.04 12.56
C GLY A 65 6.85 6.13 12.33
N ALA A 66 6.68 4.82 12.25
CA ALA A 66 7.77 3.88 12.00
C ALA A 66 8.43 4.14 10.63
N ARG A 67 9.71 3.79 10.52
CA ARG A 67 10.51 3.96 9.32
C ARG A 67 11.03 2.62 8.84
N PHE A 68 10.78 2.32 7.58
CA PHE A 68 11.28 1.13 6.90
C PHE A 68 12.17 1.57 5.74
N ILE A 69 13.42 1.14 5.76
CA ILE A 69 14.42 1.46 4.73
C ILE A 69 15.07 0.15 4.31
N ASP A 70 15.16 -0.10 3.01
CA ASP A 70 15.81 -1.28 2.44
C ASP A 70 15.31 -2.58 3.11
N THR A 71 13.99 -2.70 3.29
CA THR A 71 13.39 -3.75 4.11
C THR A 71 12.42 -4.60 3.29
N VAL A 72 12.35 -5.89 3.59
CA VAL A 72 11.39 -6.83 2.98
C VAL A 72 10.39 -7.31 4.03
N LEU A 73 9.10 -7.23 3.71
CA LEU A 73 8.02 -7.88 4.45
C LEU A 73 7.43 -8.97 3.55
N SER A 74 7.44 -10.23 3.99
CA SER A 74 6.85 -11.34 3.22
C SER A 74 5.93 -12.18 4.09
N ASP A 75 4.81 -12.61 3.52
CA ASP A 75 3.87 -13.53 4.16
C ASP A 75 3.33 -13.01 5.50
N VAL A 76 3.37 -11.68 5.71
CA VAL A 76 2.83 -11.07 6.94
C VAL A 76 1.31 -11.04 6.89
N ARG A 77 0.71 -11.22 8.06
CA ARG A 77 -0.74 -11.23 8.23
C ARG A 77 -1.16 -10.36 9.39
N GLY A 78 -2.35 -9.79 9.33
CA GLY A 78 -2.89 -9.04 10.46
C GLY A 78 -4.11 -8.21 10.12
N VAL A 79 -4.94 -7.96 11.12
CA VAL A 79 -6.04 -7.00 11.04
C VAL A 79 -5.75 -5.80 11.94
N GLY A 80 -5.97 -4.60 11.43
CA GLY A 80 -5.87 -3.36 12.23
C GLY A 80 -4.45 -2.91 12.52
N THR A 81 -3.44 -3.35 11.76
CA THR A 81 -2.06 -2.85 11.89
C THR A 81 -2.00 -1.35 11.61
N ASP A 82 -1.46 -0.59 12.56
CA ASP A 82 -1.32 0.87 12.46
C ASP A 82 0.08 1.25 11.99
N LEU A 83 0.18 1.70 10.74
CA LEU A 83 1.37 2.29 10.11
C LEU A 83 1.13 3.78 9.79
N SER A 84 0.24 4.45 10.53
CA SER A 84 -0.08 5.85 10.28
C SER A 84 1.17 6.73 10.40
N ARG A 85 1.32 7.68 9.47
CA ARG A 85 2.49 8.58 9.37
C ARG A 85 3.83 7.85 9.23
N ALA A 86 3.84 6.59 8.81
CA ALA A 86 5.07 5.85 8.57
C ALA A 86 5.82 6.38 7.33
N SER A 87 7.11 6.06 7.23
CA SER A 87 7.91 6.31 6.04
C SER A 87 8.49 4.99 5.53
N LEU A 88 8.15 4.63 4.30
CA LEU A 88 8.68 3.46 3.61
C LEU A 88 9.53 3.95 2.44
N ARG A 89 10.79 3.53 2.40
CA ARG A 89 11.71 3.86 1.31
C ARG A 89 12.46 2.61 0.90
N ASP A 90 12.43 2.28 -0.40
CA ASP A 90 13.10 1.07 -0.90
C ASP A 90 12.58 -0.16 -0.13
N VAL A 91 11.28 -0.42 -0.22
CA VAL A 91 10.62 -1.50 0.54
C VAL A 91 9.91 -2.43 -0.42
N GLU A 92 10.01 -3.73 -0.15
CA GLU A 92 9.21 -4.75 -0.82
C GLU A 92 8.27 -5.45 0.16
N ILE A 93 7.00 -5.58 -0.22
CA ILE A 93 5.94 -6.21 0.56
C ILE A 93 5.33 -7.31 -0.30
N HIS A 94 5.51 -8.58 0.09
CA HIS A 94 5.14 -9.75 -0.70
C HIS A 94 4.08 -10.60 0.00
N ASP A 95 3.10 -11.07 -0.78
CA ASP A 95 2.16 -12.13 -0.43
C ASP A 95 1.45 -11.94 0.93
N VAL A 96 1.05 -10.69 1.20
CA VAL A 96 0.46 -10.32 2.48
C VAL A 96 -1.03 -10.63 2.58
N ARG A 97 -1.50 -10.88 3.79
CA ARG A 97 -2.94 -11.03 4.08
C ARG A 97 -3.33 -10.08 5.19
N MET A 98 -3.75 -8.88 4.80
CA MET A 98 -4.00 -7.80 5.75
C MET A 98 -5.41 -7.23 5.63
N GLY A 99 -5.96 -6.76 6.75
CA GLY A 99 -7.26 -6.10 6.79
C GLY A 99 -7.21 -4.83 7.62
N GLY A 100 -7.76 -3.72 7.13
CA GLY A 100 -7.82 -2.47 7.89
C GLY A 100 -6.45 -1.89 8.22
N VAL A 101 -5.44 -2.07 7.36
CA VAL A 101 -4.10 -1.48 7.57
C VAL A 101 -4.18 0.03 7.41
N GLN A 102 -3.61 0.76 8.37
CA GLN A 102 -3.63 2.21 8.38
C GLN A 102 -2.29 2.76 7.88
N PHE A 103 -2.25 3.38 6.70
CA PHE A 103 -1.13 4.17 6.21
C PHE A 103 -1.43 5.67 6.19
N GLN A 104 -2.50 6.12 6.85
CA GLN A 104 -2.93 7.52 6.79
C GLN A 104 -1.79 8.50 7.10
N GLY A 105 -1.58 9.48 6.22
CA GLY A 105 -0.52 10.49 6.33
C GLY A 105 0.91 9.97 6.13
N SER A 106 1.10 8.77 5.59
CA SER A 106 2.43 8.17 5.38
C SER A 106 3.13 8.70 4.13
N VAL A 107 4.41 8.35 3.98
CA VAL A 107 5.20 8.57 2.76
C VAL A 107 5.76 7.24 2.27
N LEU A 108 5.41 6.86 1.05
CA LEU A 108 5.89 5.65 0.38
C LEU A 108 6.70 6.07 -0.85
N GLU A 109 8.00 5.78 -0.86
CA GLU A 109 8.89 6.08 -1.96
C GLU A 109 9.64 4.84 -2.45
N ARG A 110 9.50 4.48 -3.74
CA ARG A 110 10.07 3.24 -4.29
C ARG A 110 9.63 2.03 -3.48
N VAL A 111 8.33 1.74 -3.52
CA VAL A 111 7.73 0.62 -2.80
C VAL A 111 7.10 -0.34 -3.79
N LEU A 112 7.36 -1.63 -3.60
CA LEU A 112 6.68 -2.71 -4.32
C LEU A 112 5.76 -3.44 -3.34
N ILE A 113 4.48 -3.52 -3.65
CA ILE A 113 3.51 -4.38 -2.97
C ILE A 113 3.08 -5.42 -4.00
N ARG A 114 3.44 -6.68 -3.78
CA ARG A 114 3.21 -7.76 -4.74
C ARG A 114 2.42 -8.90 -4.11
N GLY A 115 1.39 -9.34 -4.81
CA GLY A 115 0.55 -10.45 -4.36
C GLY A 115 -0.29 -10.09 -3.14
N GLY A 116 -1.03 -11.08 -2.65
CA GLY A 116 -1.79 -10.94 -1.42
C GLY A 116 -3.15 -10.24 -1.55
N LYS A 117 -3.84 -10.18 -0.41
CA LYS A 117 -5.16 -9.55 -0.26
C LYS A 117 -5.08 -8.51 0.84
N ILE A 118 -5.48 -7.28 0.52
CA ILE A 118 -5.51 -6.16 1.46
C ILE A 118 -6.91 -5.57 1.44
N ASP A 119 -7.70 -5.89 2.46
CA ASP A 119 -9.05 -5.35 2.63
C ASP A 119 -8.97 -4.06 3.45
N TYR A 120 -9.76 -3.04 3.11
CA TYR A 120 -9.86 -1.76 3.83
C TYR A 120 -8.50 -1.06 4.03
N LEU A 121 -7.66 -1.05 2.99
CA LEU A 121 -6.36 -0.38 2.99
C LEU A 121 -6.56 1.14 3.06
N ASN A 122 -6.19 1.75 4.18
CA ASN A 122 -6.32 3.21 4.35
C ASN A 122 -5.02 3.92 3.94
N LEU A 123 -5.04 4.57 2.78
CA LEU A 123 -3.98 5.42 2.24
C LEU A 123 -4.38 6.91 2.22
N ARG A 124 -5.31 7.32 3.09
CA ARG A 124 -5.73 8.72 3.17
C ARG A 124 -4.56 9.65 3.42
N ASP A 125 -4.54 10.81 2.76
CA ASP A 125 -3.48 11.82 2.90
C ASP A 125 -2.05 11.29 2.67
N THR A 126 -1.89 10.13 2.03
CA THR A 126 -0.59 9.48 1.83
C THR A 126 0.11 10.05 0.61
N ASP A 127 1.42 10.19 0.71
CA ASP A 127 2.28 10.52 -0.43
C ASP A 127 2.88 9.23 -1.01
N LEU A 128 2.41 8.83 -2.20
CA LEU A 128 2.91 7.69 -2.96
C LEU A 128 3.76 8.20 -4.13
N ARG A 129 5.04 7.86 -4.12
CA ARG A 129 5.99 8.17 -5.19
C ARG A 129 6.72 6.92 -5.65
N ASP A 130 6.63 6.62 -6.94
CA ASP A 130 7.26 5.42 -7.49
C ASP A 130 6.78 4.13 -6.77
N VAL A 131 5.46 3.94 -6.69
CA VAL A 131 4.86 2.78 -6.01
C VAL A 131 4.27 1.82 -7.03
N VAL A 132 4.54 0.52 -6.86
CA VAL A 132 3.97 -0.53 -7.70
C VAL A 132 3.12 -1.45 -6.82
N PHE A 133 1.84 -1.55 -7.14
CA PHE A 133 0.99 -2.65 -6.71
C PHE A 133 0.95 -3.68 -7.84
N GLU A 134 1.36 -4.92 -7.57
CA GLU A 134 1.47 -5.97 -8.57
C GLU A 134 0.71 -7.22 -8.15
N ASN A 135 -0.32 -7.62 -8.91
CA ASN A 135 -1.12 -8.83 -8.64
C ASN A 135 -1.77 -8.87 -7.24
N CYS A 136 -2.17 -7.71 -6.70
CA CYS A 136 -2.85 -7.62 -5.41
C CYS A 136 -4.37 -7.60 -5.58
N VAL A 137 -5.10 -8.16 -4.60
CA VAL A 137 -6.54 -7.90 -4.43
C VAL A 137 -6.71 -6.82 -3.37
N LEU A 138 -7.16 -5.63 -3.80
CA LEU A 138 -7.40 -4.48 -2.94
C LEU A 138 -8.91 -4.25 -2.84
N ALA A 139 -9.50 -4.65 -1.71
CA ALA A 139 -10.93 -4.43 -1.45
C ALA A 139 -11.14 -3.16 -0.63
N GLU A 140 -11.94 -2.25 -1.16
CA GLU A 140 -12.24 -0.93 -0.60
C GLU A 140 -10.98 -0.13 -0.20
N PRO A 141 -9.96 0.00 -1.08
CA PRO A 141 -8.80 0.83 -0.77
C PRO A 141 -9.18 2.30 -0.79
N ASP A 142 -8.68 3.03 0.20
CA ASP A 142 -9.02 4.43 0.42
C ASP A 142 -7.82 5.33 0.13
N PHE A 143 -7.82 5.96 -1.04
CA PHE A 143 -6.81 6.92 -1.48
C PHE A 143 -7.28 8.37 -1.30
N ALA A 144 -8.27 8.63 -0.44
CA ALA A 144 -8.82 9.98 -0.33
C ALA A 144 -7.73 10.98 0.08
N MET A 145 -7.68 12.12 -0.62
CA MET A 145 -6.65 13.18 -0.46
C MET A 145 -5.20 12.74 -0.74
N ALA A 146 -4.95 11.50 -1.15
CA ALA A 146 -3.61 11.00 -1.43
C ALA A 146 -2.97 11.70 -2.64
N ARG A 147 -1.64 11.71 -2.65
CA ARG A 147 -0.84 12.15 -3.80
C ARG A 147 -0.19 10.94 -4.44
N LEU A 148 -0.58 10.61 -5.66
CA LEU A 148 -0.03 9.51 -6.44
C LEU A 148 0.85 10.08 -7.56
N ASP A 149 2.15 9.85 -7.50
CA ASP A 149 3.13 10.29 -8.51
C ASP A 149 3.96 9.09 -8.99
N ARG A 150 3.72 8.65 -10.23
CA ARG A 150 4.27 7.42 -10.80
C ARG A 150 3.84 6.20 -9.97
N VAL A 151 2.58 5.80 -10.14
CA VAL A 151 2.00 4.63 -9.44
C VAL A 151 1.44 3.65 -10.48
N ASP A 152 1.71 2.37 -10.31
CA ASP A 152 1.28 1.28 -11.20
C ASP A 152 0.44 0.24 -10.43
N PHE A 153 -0.61 -0.28 -11.07
CA PHE A 153 -1.55 -1.27 -10.52
C PHE A 153 -1.60 -2.56 -11.38
N ALA A 154 -0.49 -2.95 -12.01
CA ALA A 154 -0.40 -4.12 -12.87
C ALA A 154 -0.96 -5.42 -12.23
N GLY A 155 -1.93 -6.04 -12.89
CA GLY A 155 -2.57 -7.29 -12.45
C GLY A 155 -3.46 -7.15 -11.22
N CYS A 156 -3.64 -5.95 -10.66
CA CYS A 156 -4.40 -5.75 -9.44
C CYS A 156 -5.92 -5.74 -9.69
N GLU A 157 -6.67 -6.17 -8.67
CA GLU A 157 -8.11 -5.93 -8.58
C GLU A 157 -8.37 -4.80 -7.60
N LEU A 158 -8.85 -3.65 -8.09
CA LEU A 158 -9.29 -2.52 -7.28
C LEU A 158 -10.81 -2.56 -7.14
N ARG A 159 -11.31 -3.04 -6.00
CA ARG A 159 -12.75 -3.20 -5.76
C ARG A 159 -13.25 -2.07 -4.86
N GLY A 160 -14.17 -1.25 -5.34
CA GLY A 160 -14.70 -0.11 -4.56
C GLY A 160 -13.66 0.92 -4.12
N ALA A 161 -12.69 1.26 -4.98
CA ALA A 161 -11.65 2.23 -4.64
C ALA A 161 -12.23 3.65 -4.42
N ASP A 162 -11.75 4.36 -3.39
CA ASP A 162 -12.07 5.76 -3.15
C ASP A 162 -10.88 6.66 -3.52
N PHE A 163 -11.04 7.50 -4.54
CA PHE A 163 -10.06 8.49 -4.96
C PHE A 163 -10.48 9.93 -4.62
N THR A 164 -11.42 10.14 -3.69
CA THR A 164 -11.97 11.46 -3.35
C THR A 164 -10.85 12.45 -3.00
N GLY A 165 -10.73 13.54 -3.77
CA GLY A 165 -9.71 14.56 -3.55
C GLY A 165 -8.27 14.13 -3.86
N ALA A 166 -8.05 12.91 -4.36
CA ALA A 166 -6.72 12.43 -4.75
C ALA A 166 -6.13 13.29 -5.88
N ARG A 167 -4.80 13.35 -5.92
CA ARG A 167 -4.04 14.00 -6.99
C ARG A 167 -3.16 12.98 -7.67
N MET A 168 -3.31 12.83 -8.98
CA MET A 168 -2.59 11.84 -9.77
C MET A 168 -1.64 12.52 -10.75
N LYS A 169 -0.44 11.95 -10.90
CA LYS A 169 0.50 12.27 -11.95
C LYS A 169 1.17 10.97 -12.38
N ASP A 170 1.10 10.66 -13.67
CA ASP A 170 1.70 9.44 -14.24
C ASP A 170 1.20 8.15 -13.54
N VAL A 171 -0.10 8.02 -13.30
CA VAL A 171 -0.69 6.81 -12.72
C VAL A 171 -1.11 5.86 -13.84
N ASP A 172 -0.66 4.60 -13.79
CA ASP A 172 -1.02 3.58 -14.77
C ASP A 172 -2.06 2.61 -14.19
N LEU A 173 -3.27 2.67 -14.72
CA LEU A 173 -4.35 1.75 -14.38
C LEU A 173 -4.58 0.72 -15.49
N ARG A 174 -3.89 0.80 -16.64
CA ARG A 174 -4.14 -0.07 -17.79
C ARG A 174 -3.94 -1.55 -17.48
N GLY A 175 -3.02 -1.84 -16.56
CA GLY A 175 -2.70 -3.19 -16.12
C GLY A 175 -3.67 -3.75 -15.07
N ALA A 176 -4.55 -2.94 -14.47
CA ALA A 176 -5.50 -3.41 -13.47
C ALA A 176 -6.47 -4.44 -14.10
N ALA A 177 -6.53 -5.62 -13.50
CA ALA A 177 -7.40 -6.72 -13.93
C ALA A 177 -8.89 -6.41 -13.67
N LEU A 178 -9.15 -5.62 -12.64
CA LEU A 178 -10.48 -5.09 -12.31
C LEU A 178 -10.32 -3.67 -11.78
N LEU A 179 -11.16 -2.76 -12.27
CA LEU A 179 -11.19 -1.36 -11.85
C LEU A 179 -12.62 -0.95 -11.51
N ASP A 180 -12.96 -1.02 -10.23
CA ASP A 180 -14.22 -0.55 -9.67
C ASP A 180 -13.93 0.62 -8.72
N ILE A 181 -14.48 1.78 -9.07
CA ILE A 181 -14.24 3.04 -8.36
C ILE A 181 -15.55 3.46 -7.71
N ALA A 182 -15.59 3.39 -6.38
CA ALA A 182 -16.76 3.78 -5.61
C ALA A 182 -16.94 5.31 -5.60
N ARG A 183 -15.84 6.07 -5.51
CA ARG A 183 -15.84 7.53 -5.40
C ARG A 183 -14.60 8.15 -6.02
N GLY A 184 -14.70 9.41 -6.45
CA GLY A 184 -13.55 10.17 -6.95
C GLY A 184 -13.18 9.91 -8.41
N VAL A 185 -14.12 9.44 -9.25
CA VAL A 185 -13.88 9.25 -10.69
C VAL A 185 -13.50 10.56 -11.40
N ASP A 186 -13.91 11.72 -10.87
CA ASP A 186 -13.50 13.06 -11.31
C ASP A 186 -12.02 13.39 -11.01
N ARG A 187 -11.32 12.54 -10.25
CA ARG A 187 -9.92 12.72 -9.84
C ARG A 187 -8.94 11.90 -10.66
N LEU A 188 -9.40 11.19 -11.69
CA LEU A 188 -8.56 10.39 -12.58
C LEU A 188 -7.68 11.21 -13.54
N ALA A 189 -7.71 12.55 -13.47
CA ALA A 189 -6.79 13.38 -14.24
C ALA A 189 -5.34 13.05 -13.87
N GLY A 190 -4.55 12.59 -14.84
CA GLY A 190 -3.18 12.11 -14.64
C GLY A 190 -3.04 10.58 -14.59
N ALA A 191 -4.16 9.85 -14.60
CA ALA A 191 -4.19 8.41 -14.79
C ALA A 191 -4.33 8.03 -16.28
N VAL A 192 -3.88 6.82 -16.62
CA VAL A 192 -4.06 6.21 -17.94
C VAL A 192 -4.89 4.93 -17.78
N ILE A 193 -5.98 4.84 -18.55
CA ILE A 193 -6.89 3.67 -18.61
C ILE A 193 -6.99 3.14 -20.05
N THR A 194 -7.50 1.93 -20.21
CA THR A 194 -7.79 1.34 -21.52
C THR A 194 -9.20 1.73 -22.03
N PRO A 195 -9.51 1.53 -23.33
CA PRO A 195 -10.86 1.72 -23.83
C PRO A 195 -11.91 0.82 -23.16
N SER A 196 -11.56 -0.41 -22.78
CA SER A 196 -12.50 -1.31 -22.07
C SER A 196 -12.81 -0.77 -20.67
N GLN A 197 -11.78 -0.33 -19.94
CA GLN A 197 -11.96 0.30 -18.63
C GLN A 197 -12.82 1.57 -18.71
N LEU A 198 -12.73 2.34 -19.80
CA LEU A 198 -13.62 3.48 -20.01
C LEU A 198 -15.09 3.05 -20.12
N VAL A 199 -15.38 1.94 -20.81
CA VAL A 199 -16.74 1.39 -20.89
C VAL A 199 -17.21 0.92 -19.52
N ASP A 200 -16.35 0.22 -18.77
CA ASP A 200 -16.66 -0.27 -17.43
C ASP A 200 -16.94 0.89 -16.45
N LEU A 201 -16.19 1.99 -16.56
CA LEU A 201 -16.35 3.21 -15.74
C LEU A 201 -17.44 4.16 -16.25
N ALA A 202 -18.04 3.94 -17.42
CA ALA A 202 -19.02 4.86 -18.00
C ALA A 202 -20.21 5.16 -17.06
N PRO A 203 -20.76 4.20 -16.30
CA PRO A 203 -21.80 4.49 -15.31
C PRO A 203 -21.33 5.43 -14.20
N ALA A 204 -20.10 5.26 -13.71
CA ALA A 204 -19.52 6.12 -12.68
C ALA A 204 -19.29 7.55 -13.21
N PHE A 205 -18.77 7.69 -14.43
CA PHE A 205 -18.64 9.00 -15.08
C PHE A 205 -20.00 9.68 -15.29
N ALA A 206 -21.01 8.95 -15.76
CA ALA A 206 -22.36 9.48 -15.94
C ALA A 206 -22.94 9.98 -14.61
N ALA A 207 -22.84 9.18 -13.54
CA ALA A 207 -23.29 9.54 -12.22
C ALA A 207 -22.59 10.82 -11.71
N GLN A 208 -21.28 10.95 -11.93
CA GLN A 208 -20.48 12.10 -11.51
C GLN A 208 -20.94 13.42 -12.15
N VAL A 209 -21.45 13.38 -13.38
CA VAL A 209 -22.00 14.57 -14.06
C VAL A 209 -23.52 14.72 -13.89
N GLY A 210 -24.14 13.91 -13.01
CA GLY A 210 -25.57 13.96 -12.71
C GLY A 210 -26.47 13.27 -13.73
N VAL A 211 -25.91 12.48 -14.65
CA VAL A 211 -26.67 11.68 -15.61
C VAL A 211 -27.11 10.36 -14.97
N ARG A 212 -28.41 10.11 -14.98
CA ARG A 212 -28.99 8.84 -14.51
C ARG A 212 -29.09 7.85 -15.66
N VAL A 213 -28.39 6.73 -15.55
CA VAL A 213 -28.48 5.60 -16.49
C VAL A 213 -29.58 4.64 -15.99
N VAL A 214 -30.49 4.25 -16.87
CA VAL A 214 -31.51 3.23 -16.60
C VAL A 214 -31.14 1.93 -17.32
N ALA A 215 -31.51 0.80 -16.74
CA ALA A 215 -31.31 -0.54 -17.32
C ALA A 215 -32.28 -0.81 -18.48
#